data_AF-A0A176S1M7-F1
#
_entry.id   AF-A0A176S1M7-F1
#
_cell.length_a   1.000
_cell.length_b   1.000
_cell.length_c   1.000
_cell.angle_alpha   90.00
_cell.angle_beta   90.00
_cell.angle_gamma   90.00
#
_symmetry.space_group_name_H-M   'P 1'
#
loop_
_entity.id
_entity.type
_entity.pdbx_description
1 polymer ?
#
loop_
_entity_poly.entity_id
_entity_poly.type
_entity_poly.pdbx_seq_one_letter_code
_entity_poly.pdbx_strand_id
1 'polypeptide(L)'
;MKYALISKVAKITRALHENGINHRDLYICHFRLPLWVLEKQVFDDPPLFLMDLHRAQIRPNTPMRWIIKDLGALYFSSADVGLTQRDFFRFIKTYHNTDLRTVFRQSPDLWQKVQKRAKRFYRRDMRWEMPVFYTSKKTIIAHLINLDTVGGVERLYCQVINANIKDVEHHTISCRNTIASVLWRDVKKASKSIHFEKKIYVFKVPKWPVFLRKKHLNNIMQKIVPDIVIVWNNPEGFDLSLLSLKTKVFYYEHG
;
A
#
# COMPACT_ATOMS: atom_id res chain seq x y z
N MET A 1 -26.82 4.00 -11.45
CA MET A 1 -27.29 3.34 -10.21
C MET A 1 -26.18 2.83 -9.27
N LYS A 2 -25.23 1.97 -9.69
CA LYS A 2 -24.18 1.42 -8.79
C LYS A 2 -23.44 2.47 -7.95
N TYR A 3 -22.94 3.53 -8.58
CA TYR A 3 -22.20 4.59 -7.87
C TYR A 3 -23.08 5.38 -6.91
N ALA A 4 -24.35 5.59 -7.25
CA ALA A 4 -25.30 6.28 -6.39
C ALA A 4 -25.58 5.47 -5.11
N LEU A 5 -25.71 4.14 -5.21
CA LEU A 5 -25.83 3.25 -4.04
C LEU A 5 -24.58 3.26 -3.17
N ILE A 6 -23.38 3.13 -3.75
CA ILE A 6 -22.12 3.21 -3.00
C ILE A 6 -22.02 4.55 -2.25
N SER A 7 -22.36 5.64 -2.94
CA SER A 7 -22.39 6.99 -2.36
C SER A 7 -23.40 7.08 -1.22
N LYS A 8 -24.61 6.54 -1.38
CA LYS A 8 -25.67 6.57 -0.37
C LYS A 8 -25.29 5.76 0.87
N VAL A 9 -24.76 4.55 0.71
CA VAL A 9 -24.25 3.72 1.82
C VAL A 9 -23.14 4.46 2.58
N ALA A 10 -22.20 5.09 1.85
CA ALA A 10 -21.12 5.87 2.46
C ALA A 10 -21.65 7.07 3.27
N LYS A 11 -22.61 7.82 2.71
CA LYS A 11 -23.26 8.96 3.38
C LYS A 11 -24.01 8.54 4.64
N ILE A 12 -24.82 7.48 4.57
CA ILE A 12 -25.54 6.94 5.73
C ILE A 12 -24.55 6.50 6.81
N THR A 13 -23.52 5.74 6.44
CA THR A 13 -22.49 5.26 7.38
C THR A 13 -21.72 6.41 8.03
N ARG A 14 -21.38 7.45 7.26
CA ARG A 14 -20.75 8.66 7.78
C ARG A 14 -21.67 9.37 8.77
N ALA A 15 -22.94 9.59 8.41
CA ALA A 15 -23.92 10.25 9.27
C ALA A 15 -24.09 9.53 10.61
N LEU A 16 -24.11 8.19 10.63
CA LEU A 16 -24.12 7.43 11.88
C LEU A 16 -22.90 7.78 12.75
N HIS A 17 -21.70 7.62 12.19
CA HIS A 17 -20.47 7.78 12.97
C HIS A 17 -20.24 9.22 13.44
N GLU A 18 -20.57 10.22 12.62
CA GLU A 18 -20.49 11.65 12.95
C GLU A 18 -21.49 12.04 14.05
N ASN A 19 -22.65 11.38 14.11
CA ASN A 19 -23.64 11.58 15.18
C ASN A 19 -23.45 10.63 16.37
N GLY A 20 -22.25 10.05 16.52
CA GLY A 20 -21.94 9.23 17.69
C GLY A 20 -22.59 7.85 17.71
N ILE A 21 -23.15 7.41 16.58
CA ILE A 21 -23.86 6.15 16.43
C ILE A 21 -22.96 5.09 15.79
N ASN A 22 -22.82 3.92 16.44
CA ASN A 22 -22.31 2.73 15.78
C ASN A 22 -23.38 1.62 15.80
N HIS A 23 -23.58 0.97 14.65
CA HIS A 23 -24.60 -0.05 14.44
C HIS A 23 -24.24 -1.38 15.10
N ARG A 24 -22.94 -1.72 15.20
CA ARG A 24 -22.37 -3.00 15.66
C ARG A 24 -22.50 -4.18 14.70
N ASP A 25 -23.48 -4.17 13.81
CA ASP A 25 -23.81 -5.22 12.85
C ASP A 25 -24.06 -4.59 11.46
N LEU A 26 -23.21 -3.65 11.04
CA LEU A 26 -23.36 -2.90 9.78
C LEU A 26 -23.01 -3.77 8.55
N TYR A 27 -23.95 -4.53 8.03
CA TYR A 27 -23.79 -5.35 6.81
C TYR A 27 -24.62 -4.79 5.65
N ILE A 28 -24.24 -5.09 4.39
CA ILE A 28 -24.99 -4.61 3.22
C ILE A 28 -26.46 -5.10 3.21
N CYS A 29 -26.75 -6.27 3.79
CA CYS A 29 -28.11 -6.82 3.86
C CYS A 29 -29.05 -6.02 4.78
N HIS A 30 -28.51 -5.13 5.63
CA HIS A 30 -29.30 -4.23 6.47
C HIS A 30 -29.69 -2.94 5.76
N PHE A 31 -29.18 -2.71 4.54
CA PHE A 31 -29.62 -1.63 3.68
C PHE A 31 -30.75 -2.13 2.77
N ARG A 32 -31.95 -1.56 2.93
CA ARG A 32 -33.13 -1.90 2.12
C ARG A 32 -33.38 -0.86 1.05
N LEU A 33 -33.50 -1.34 -0.18
CA LEU A 33 -33.93 -0.59 -1.35
C LEU A 33 -35.40 -0.94 -1.60
N PRO A 34 -36.32 0.05 -1.70
CA PRO A 34 -37.70 -0.22 -2.07
C PRO A 34 -37.80 -0.86 -3.47
N LEU A 35 -38.72 -1.82 -3.64
CA LEU A 35 -38.84 -2.57 -4.90
C LEU A 35 -39.23 -1.69 -6.09
N TRP A 36 -40.02 -0.64 -5.88
CA TRP A 36 -40.40 0.32 -6.93
C TRP A 36 -39.20 1.06 -7.53
N VAL A 37 -38.04 1.07 -6.85
CA VAL A 37 -36.79 1.61 -7.42
C VAL A 37 -36.33 0.76 -8.62
N LEU A 38 -36.67 -0.53 -8.67
CA LEU A 38 -36.30 -1.39 -9.79
C LEU A 38 -37.04 -1.02 -11.09
N GLU A 39 -38.18 -0.33 -10.99
CA GLU A 39 -38.96 0.15 -12.13
C GLU A 39 -38.35 1.41 -12.77
N LYS A 40 -37.54 2.16 -12.02
CA LYS A 40 -36.85 3.38 -12.49
C LYS A 40 -35.35 3.11 -12.64
N GLN A 41 -34.85 3.12 -13.88
CA GLN A 41 -33.48 2.69 -14.18
C GLN A 41 -32.37 3.61 -13.65
N VAL A 42 -32.67 4.88 -13.36
CA VAL A 42 -31.66 5.88 -12.96
C VAL A 42 -32.11 6.70 -11.75
N PHE A 43 -31.29 6.67 -10.70
CA PHE A 43 -31.40 7.53 -9.53
C PHE A 43 -30.03 8.11 -9.21
N ASP A 44 -29.98 9.42 -9.00
CA ASP A 44 -28.80 10.12 -8.48
C ASP A 44 -28.71 9.99 -6.95
N ASP A 45 -29.86 9.94 -6.26
CA ASP A 45 -29.98 9.68 -4.82
C ASP A 45 -31.05 8.62 -4.55
N PRO A 46 -30.73 7.32 -4.63
CA PRO A 46 -31.71 6.25 -4.42
C PRO A 46 -32.18 6.24 -2.96
N PRO A 47 -33.48 5.99 -2.70
CA PRO A 47 -33.98 5.82 -1.35
C PRO A 47 -33.40 4.52 -0.76
N LEU A 48 -32.63 4.64 0.31
CA LEU A 48 -31.97 3.50 0.94
C LEU A 48 -32.14 3.63 2.45
N PHE A 49 -32.74 2.61 3.06
CA PHE A 49 -33.08 2.61 4.47
C PHE A 49 -32.19 1.64 5.23
N LEU A 50 -31.63 2.08 6.34
CA LEU A 50 -30.86 1.23 7.23
C LEU A 50 -31.78 0.67 8.31
N MET A 51 -31.74 -0.64 8.50
CA MET A 51 -32.55 -1.34 9.49
C MET A 51 -31.68 -1.97 10.58
N ASP A 52 -32.32 -2.73 11.46
CA ASP A 52 -31.65 -3.56 12.48
C ASP A 52 -30.84 -2.76 13.52
N LEU A 53 -31.38 -1.61 13.92
CA LEU A 53 -30.76 -0.72 14.90
C LEU A 53 -30.91 -1.17 16.37
N HIS A 54 -31.44 -2.37 16.62
CA HIS A 54 -31.72 -2.88 17.97
C HIS A 54 -30.47 -3.01 18.86
N ARG A 55 -29.28 -3.13 18.25
CA ARG A 55 -27.97 -3.15 18.94
C ARG A 55 -27.17 -1.87 18.76
N ALA A 56 -27.69 -0.89 18.03
CA ALA A 56 -26.99 0.37 17.81
C ALA A 56 -26.70 1.05 19.15
N GLN A 57 -25.57 1.73 19.22
CA GLN A 57 -25.15 2.46 20.41
C GLN A 57 -24.94 3.91 20.05
N ILE A 58 -25.44 4.81 20.91
CA ILE A 58 -25.32 6.26 20.76
C ILE A 58 -24.37 6.77 21.85
N ARG A 59 -23.46 7.67 21.46
CA ARG A 59 -22.43 8.26 22.31
C ARG A 59 -22.19 9.72 21.91
N PRO A 60 -21.50 10.54 22.72
CA PRO A 60 -21.08 11.87 22.29
C PRO A 60 -20.18 11.84 21.05
N ASN A 61 -19.32 10.83 20.94
CA ASN A 61 -18.45 10.58 19.78
C ASN A 61 -18.31 9.08 19.57
N THR A 62 -18.28 8.63 18.31
CA THR A 62 -18.08 7.21 17.99
C THR A 62 -16.60 6.83 18.16
N PRO A 63 -16.23 5.94 19.10
CA PRO A 63 -14.83 5.56 19.29
C PRO A 63 -14.27 4.85 18.05
N MET A 64 -13.00 5.11 17.71
CA MET A 64 -12.34 4.58 16.51
C MET A 64 -12.47 3.05 16.35
N ARG A 65 -12.43 2.30 17.47
CA ARG A 65 -12.60 0.84 17.44
C ARG A 65 -13.97 0.39 16.90
N TRP A 66 -15.02 1.18 17.15
CA TRP A 66 -16.38 0.92 16.69
C TRP A 66 -16.57 1.32 15.23
N ILE A 67 -15.96 2.43 14.80
CA ILE A 67 -15.85 2.81 13.38
C ILE A 67 -15.18 1.68 12.57
N ILE A 68 -14.02 1.21 13.04
CA ILE A 68 -13.32 0.08 12.40
C ILE A 68 -14.18 -1.18 12.41
N LYS A 69 -14.98 -1.39 13.46
CA LYS A 69 -15.87 -2.53 13.55
C LYS A 69 -16.94 -2.52 12.47
N ASP A 70 -17.67 -1.43 12.36
CA ASP A 70 -18.79 -1.27 11.43
C ASP A 70 -18.29 -1.25 9.98
N LEU A 71 -17.25 -0.46 9.68
CA LEU A 71 -16.64 -0.45 8.34
C LEU A 71 -16.05 -1.82 7.94
N GLY A 72 -15.49 -2.56 8.90
CA GLY A 72 -14.96 -3.89 8.66
C GLY A 72 -16.05 -4.93 8.35
N ALA A 73 -17.21 -4.83 9.02
CA ALA A 73 -18.38 -5.66 8.75
C ALA A 73 -18.99 -5.33 7.36
N LEU A 74 -19.10 -4.05 7.04
CA LEU A 74 -19.62 -3.58 5.75
C LEU A 74 -18.73 -4.02 4.59
N TYR A 75 -17.41 -3.86 4.74
CA TYR A 75 -16.44 -4.36 3.75
C TYR A 75 -16.55 -5.88 3.61
N PHE A 76 -16.54 -6.64 4.71
CA PHE A 76 -16.69 -8.09 4.66
C PHE A 76 -17.94 -8.52 3.88
N SER A 77 -19.11 -7.97 4.23
CA SER A 77 -20.37 -8.35 3.57
C SER A 77 -20.50 -7.90 2.12
N SER A 78 -19.64 -7.01 1.63
CA SER A 78 -19.67 -6.53 0.24
C SER A 78 -18.60 -7.15 -0.66
N ALA A 79 -17.73 -8.02 -0.12
CA ALA A 79 -16.56 -8.53 -0.81
C ALA A 79 -16.90 -9.32 -2.10
N ASP A 80 -17.98 -10.10 -2.08
CA ASP A 80 -18.35 -11.02 -3.16
C ASP A 80 -19.40 -10.44 -4.13
N VAL A 81 -19.79 -9.17 -3.98
CA VAL A 81 -20.83 -8.50 -4.80
C VAL A 81 -20.24 -7.92 -6.11
N GLY A 82 -19.00 -8.27 -6.46
CA GLY A 82 -18.34 -7.79 -7.68
C GLY A 82 -17.91 -6.32 -7.63
N LEU A 83 -17.68 -5.76 -6.43
CA LEU A 83 -17.14 -4.40 -6.29
C LEU A 83 -15.66 -4.36 -6.70
N THR A 84 -15.27 -3.26 -7.35
CA THR A 84 -13.87 -3.04 -7.77
C THR A 84 -13.11 -2.20 -6.74
N GLN A 85 -11.77 -2.18 -6.86
CA GLN A 85 -10.95 -1.24 -6.09
C GLN A 85 -11.34 0.22 -6.29
N ARG A 86 -11.78 0.62 -7.50
CA ARG A 86 -12.25 1.98 -7.76
C ARG A 86 -13.55 2.27 -7.00
N ASP A 87 -14.44 1.30 -6.89
CA ASP A 87 -15.69 1.42 -6.12
C ASP A 87 -15.40 1.58 -4.63
N PHE A 88 -14.43 0.84 -4.12
CA PHE A 88 -13.93 1.02 -2.75
C PHE A 88 -13.37 2.43 -2.52
N PHE A 89 -12.55 2.95 -3.42
CA PHE A 89 -12.04 4.32 -3.29
C PHE A 89 -13.15 5.38 -3.39
N ARG A 90 -14.19 5.17 -4.21
CA ARG A 90 -15.36 6.05 -4.22
C ARG A 90 -16.08 6.05 -2.87
N PHE A 91 -16.26 4.88 -2.25
CA PHE A 91 -16.80 4.76 -0.91
C PHE A 91 -15.97 5.58 0.10
N ILE A 92 -14.64 5.40 0.11
CA ILE A 92 -13.73 6.13 1.00
C ILE A 92 -13.87 7.64 0.84
N LYS A 93 -13.84 8.12 -0.41
CA LYS A 93 -13.95 9.55 -0.73
C LYS A 93 -15.25 10.14 -0.19
N THR A 94 -16.37 9.46 -0.43
CA THR A 94 -17.69 9.92 0.04
C THR A 94 -17.82 9.81 1.56
N TYR A 95 -17.33 8.73 2.17
CA TYR A 95 -17.39 8.51 3.62
C TYR A 95 -16.59 9.56 4.41
N HIS A 96 -15.43 10.01 3.89
CA HIS A 96 -14.65 11.08 4.54
C HIS A 96 -15.05 12.49 4.09
N ASN A 97 -15.93 12.62 3.08
CA ASN A 97 -16.30 13.90 2.48
C ASN A 97 -15.12 14.75 1.98
N THR A 98 -14.02 14.12 1.57
CA THR A 98 -12.79 14.81 1.17
C THR A 98 -12.06 14.01 0.10
N ASP A 99 -11.01 14.59 -0.49
CA ASP A 99 -10.22 13.89 -1.51
C ASP A 99 -9.37 12.76 -0.90
N LEU A 100 -9.08 11.74 -1.72
CA LEU A 100 -8.36 10.55 -1.26
C LEU A 100 -6.94 10.86 -0.76
N ARG A 101 -6.27 11.87 -1.32
CA ARG A 101 -4.91 12.24 -0.89
C ARG A 101 -4.95 12.76 0.54
N THR A 102 -5.93 13.59 0.87
CA THR A 102 -6.17 14.08 2.23
C THR A 102 -6.48 12.93 3.19
N VAL A 103 -7.39 12.02 2.80
CA VAL A 103 -7.75 10.84 3.62
C VAL A 103 -6.53 10.00 3.97
N PHE A 104 -5.73 9.62 2.97
CA PHE A 104 -4.57 8.74 3.18
C PHE A 104 -3.42 9.45 3.90
N ARG A 105 -3.33 10.79 3.83
CA ARG A 105 -2.37 11.57 4.63
C ARG A 105 -2.77 11.64 6.10
N GLN A 106 -4.05 11.89 6.39
CA GLN A 106 -4.54 12.10 7.75
C GLN A 106 -4.78 10.80 8.52
N SER A 107 -5.17 9.72 7.83
CA SER A 107 -5.54 8.45 8.44
C SER A 107 -4.96 7.26 7.66
N PRO A 108 -3.61 7.15 7.59
CA PRO A 108 -2.95 6.12 6.78
C PRO A 108 -3.32 4.69 7.22
N ASP A 109 -3.63 4.49 8.50
CA ASP A 109 -3.80 3.15 9.08
C ASP A 109 -5.27 2.72 9.23
N LEU A 110 -6.24 3.63 9.08
CA LEU A 110 -7.66 3.31 9.29
C LEU A 110 -8.10 2.21 8.32
N TRP A 111 -7.89 2.41 7.03
CA TRP A 111 -8.34 1.48 6.00
C TRP A 111 -7.56 0.15 6.01
N GLN A 112 -6.30 0.16 6.48
CA GLN A 112 -5.55 -1.06 6.75
C GLN A 112 -6.20 -1.86 7.90
N LYS A 113 -6.58 -1.19 9.00
CA LYS A 113 -7.26 -1.83 10.14
C LYS A 113 -8.64 -2.37 9.76
N VAL A 114 -9.41 -1.61 8.98
CA VAL A 114 -10.72 -2.01 8.43
C VAL A 114 -10.56 -3.27 7.57
N GLN A 115 -9.60 -3.28 6.64
CA GLN A 115 -9.34 -4.46 5.82
C GLN A 115 -8.86 -5.66 6.63
N LYS A 116 -7.94 -5.47 7.59
CA LYS A 116 -7.47 -6.55 8.48
C LYS A 116 -8.61 -7.17 9.26
N ARG A 117 -9.59 -6.35 9.69
CA ARG A 117 -10.80 -6.83 10.34
C ARG A 117 -11.70 -7.61 9.39
N ALA A 118 -11.98 -7.08 8.20
CA ALA A 118 -12.79 -7.75 7.19
C ALA A 118 -12.21 -9.13 6.82
N LYS A 119 -10.89 -9.21 6.59
CA LYS A 119 -10.15 -10.48 6.37
C LYS A 119 -10.31 -11.48 7.51
N ARG A 120 -10.41 -11.00 8.76
CA ARG A 120 -10.60 -11.88 9.93
C ARG A 120 -12.01 -12.50 9.94
N PHE A 121 -13.04 -11.73 9.57
CA PHE A 121 -14.39 -12.27 9.39
C PHE A 121 -14.42 -13.28 8.24
N TYR A 122 -13.85 -12.91 7.09
CA TYR A 122 -13.84 -13.77 5.91
C TYR A 122 -13.17 -15.12 6.16
N ARG A 123 -11.99 -15.16 6.81
CA ARG A 123 -11.33 -16.44 7.14
C ARG A 123 -12.08 -17.34 8.12
N ARG A 124 -12.93 -16.76 8.96
CA ARG A 124 -13.74 -17.53 9.91
C ARG A 124 -14.95 -18.15 9.20
N ASP A 125 -15.55 -17.39 8.30
CA ASP A 125 -16.85 -17.74 7.71
C ASP A 125 -16.70 -18.39 6.31
N MET A 126 -15.58 -18.20 5.61
CA MET A 126 -15.31 -18.65 4.23
C MET A 126 -13.94 -19.35 4.12
N ARG A 127 -13.85 -20.44 3.34
CA ARG A 127 -12.60 -21.22 3.11
C ARG A 127 -11.68 -20.66 2.00
N TRP A 128 -11.86 -19.40 1.59
CA TRP A 128 -11.13 -18.76 0.48
C TRP A 128 -10.51 -17.41 0.89
N GLU A 129 -9.62 -16.86 0.06
CA GLU A 129 -9.01 -15.55 0.29
C GLU A 129 -9.92 -14.39 -0.14
N MET A 130 -10.09 -13.40 0.75
CA MET A 130 -10.91 -12.21 0.48
C MET A 130 -10.23 -11.27 -0.54
N PRO A 131 -10.95 -10.74 -1.55
CA PRO A 131 -10.41 -9.74 -2.45
C PRO A 131 -9.90 -8.49 -1.69
N VAL A 132 -8.68 -8.06 -2.03
CA VAL A 132 -7.94 -6.99 -1.34
C VAL A 132 -8.05 -5.71 -2.15
N PHE A 133 -8.97 -4.81 -1.79
CA PHE A 133 -9.17 -3.55 -2.53
C PHE A 133 -8.23 -2.42 -2.11
N TYR A 134 -7.54 -2.52 -0.96
CA TYR A 134 -6.59 -1.52 -0.52
C TYR A 134 -5.31 -2.18 -0.01
N THR A 135 -4.19 -1.78 -0.57
CA THR A 135 -2.85 -2.02 -0.05
C THR A 135 -2.19 -0.66 -0.01
N SER A 136 -1.64 -0.21 1.13
CA SER A 136 -0.67 0.88 1.02
C SER A 136 0.46 0.35 0.14
N LYS A 137 0.54 0.84 -1.11
CA LYS A 137 1.65 0.47 -1.97
C LYS A 137 2.86 1.09 -1.31
N LYS A 138 3.72 0.27 -0.72
CA LYS A 138 5.00 0.77 -0.23
C LYS A 138 5.82 1.23 -1.42
N THR A 139 6.47 2.37 -1.28
CA THR A 139 7.38 2.88 -2.29
C THR A 139 8.64 2.03 -2.25
N ILE A 140 8.97 1.38 -3.36
CA ILE A 140 10.15 0.54 -3.46
C ILE A 140 11.32 1.41 -3.94
N ILE A 141 12.35 1.54 -3.09
CA ILE A 141 13.56 2.30 -3.40
C ILE A 141 14.73 1.33 -3.55
N ALA A 142 15.36 1.32 -4.73
CA ALA A 142 16.63 0.62 -4.95
C ALA A 142 17.80 1.59 -4.81
N HIS A 143 18.77 1.24 -3.96
CA HIS A 143 19.99 2.01 -3.74
C HIS A 143 21.15 1.33 -4.45
N LEU A 144 21.78 2.04 -5.39
CA LEU A 144 22.98 1.60 -6.09
C LEU A 144 24.20 2.31 -5.48
N ILE A 145 25.04 1.56 -4.77
CA ILE A 145 26.10 2.14 -3.93
C ILE A 145 27.34 1.23 -3.84
N ASN A 146 28.53 1.83 -3.76
CA ASN A 146 29.76 1.11 -3.35
C ASN A 146 29.81 1.01 -1.82
N LEU A 147 29.96 -0.20 -1.29
CA LEU A 147 29.94 -0.47 0.16
C LEU A 147 31.19 -1.22 0.64
N ASP A 148 32.24 -1.30 -0.18
CA ASP A 148 33.49 -1.98 0.17
C ASP A 148 34.36 -1.17 1.14
N THR A 149 34.21 0.15 1.16
CA THR A 149 34.89 1.06 2.09
C THR A 149 33.88 1.81 2.96
N VAL A 150 34.40 2.56 3.95
CA VAL A 150 33.57 3.41 4.83
C VAL A 150 34.03 4.85 4.69
N GLY A 151 33.19 5.69 4.08
CA GLY A 151 33.36 7.13 3.97
C GLY A 151 32.09 7.89 4.39
N GLY A 152 31.99 9.15 3.96
CA GLY A 152 30.84 10.00 4.28
C GLY A 152 29.55 9.51 3.61
N VAL A 153 29.64 9.10 2.36
CA VAL A 153 28.49 8.69 1.54
C VAL A 153 27.88 7.40 2.05
N GLU A 154 28.70 6.41 2.42
CA GLU A 154 28.23 5.13 2.93
C GLU A 154 27.56 5.26 4.30
N ARG A 155 28.07 6.18 5.14
CA ARG A 155 27.45 6.53 6.43
C ARG A 155 26.12 7.24 6.23
N LEU A 156 26.05 8.22 5.32
CA LEU A 156 24.79 8.91 4.99
C LEU A 156 23.76 7.95 4.44
N TYR A 157 24.16 7.05 3.53
CA TYR A 157 23.27 6.00 3.03
C TYR A 157 22.73 5.12 4.17
N CYS A 158 23.58 4.71 5.12
CA CYS A 158 23.13 3.95 6.28
C CYS A 158 22.14 4.73 7.15
N GLN A 159 22.33 6.05 7.31
CA GLN A 159 21.36 6.91 7.99
C GLN A 159 20.01 6.94 7.26
N VAL A 160 20.03 7.08 5.92
CA VAL A 160 18.80 7.13 5.11
C VAL A 160 17.98 5.86 5.23
N ILE A 161 18.60 4.67 5.05
CA ILE A 161 17.85 3.40 5.11
C ILE A 161 17.36 3.10 6.54
N ASN A 162 18.03 3.63 7.58
CA ASN A 162 17.63 3.43 8.98
C ASN A 162 16.71 4.53 9.53
N ALA A 163 16.39 5.57 8.75
CA ALA A 163 15.51 6.67 9.17
C ALA A 163 14.04 6.23 9.43
N ASN A 164 13.72 4.96 9.18
CA ASN A 164 12.40 4.35 9.41
C ASN A 164 11.26 5.14 8.76
N ILE A 165 11.42 5.48 7.49
CA ILE A 165 10.42 6.18 6.71
C ILE A 165 9.22 5.25 6.50
N LYS A 166 8.03 5.71 6.91
CA LYS A 166 6.79 4.93 6.80
C LYS A 166 6.47 4.62 5.33
N ASP A 167 6.00 3.40 5.08
CA ASP A 167 5.57 2.92 3.75
C ASP A 167 6.68 2.96 2.67
N VAL A 168 7.95 2.82 3.06
CA VAL A 168 9.10 2.65 2.14
C VAL A 168 9.75 1.28 2.35
N GLU A 169 10.12 0.62 1.25
CA GLU A 169 11.00 -0.56 1.29
C GLU A 169 12.33 -0.25 0.60
N HIS A 170 13.42 -0.40 1.33
CA HIS A 170 14.77 -0.20 0.82
C HIS A 170 15.33 -1.51 0.29
N HIS A 171 15.82 -1.49 -0.95
CA HIS A 171 16.57 -2.58 -1.57
C HIS A 171 17.97 -2.10 -1.87
N THR A 172 18.97 -2.89 -1.51
CA THR A 172 20.38 -2.49 -1.62
C THR A 172 21.07 -3.27 -2.71
N ILE A 173 21.70 -2.55 -3.64
CA ILE A 173 22.51 -3.11 -4.72
C ILE A 173 23.93 -2.59 -4.54
N SER A 174 24.80 -3.44 -4.02
CA SER A 174 26.22 -3.11 -3.93
C SER A 174 26.87 -3.26 -5.31
N CYS A 175 27.56 -2.22 -5.77
CA CYS A 175 28.36 -2.24 -7.02
C CYS A 175 29.67 -3.05 -6.89
N ARG A 176 29.90 -3.62 -5.71
CA ARG A 176 31.02 -4.49 -5.37
C ARG A 176 30.49 -5.90 -5.07
N ASN A 177 31.36 -6.77 -4.59
CA ASN A 177 31.02 -8.16 -4.22
C ASN A 177 30.98 -8.36 -2.70
N THR A 178 31.22 -7.28 -1.93
CA THR A 178 31.35 -7.27 -0.48
C THR A 178 30.74 -6.00 0.10
N ILE A 179 30.41 -6.04 1.39
CA ILE A 179 30.01 -4.89 2.21
C ILE A 179 30.97 -4.84 3.38
N ALA A 180 31.49 -3.65 3.71
CA ALA A 180 32.35 -3.42 4.85
C ALA A 180 31.67 -3.94 6.13
N SER A 181 32.41 -4.67 6.96
CA SER A 181 31.87 -5.35 8.16
C SER A 181 31.13 -4.39 9.10
N VAL A 182 31.62 -3.15 9.21
CA VAL A 182 31.03 -2.08 10.02
C VAL A 182 29.62 -1.71 9.55
N LEU A 183 29.36 -1.72 8.24
CA LEU A 183 28.07 -1.32 7.65
C LEU A 183 27.10 -2.51 7.55
N TRP A 184 27.61 -3.74 7.56
CA TRP A 184 26.82 -4.95 7.31
C TRP A 184 25.59 -5.07 8.21
N ARG A 185 25.74 -4.77 9.51
CA ARG A 185 24.65 -4.86 10.48
C ARG A 185 23.50 -3.91 10.12
N ASP A 186 23.83 -2.67 9.79
CA ASP A 186 22.85 -1.62 9.49
C ASP A 186 22.15 -1.90 8.16
N VAL A 187 22.91 -2.30 7.14
CA VAL A 187 22.37 -2.65 5.82
C VAL A 187 21.46 -3.88 5.91
N LYS A 188 21.88 -4.93 6.62
CA LYS A 188 21.10 -6.17 6.80
C LYS A 188 19.80 -5.94 7.58
N LYS A 189 19.81 -5.03 8.55
CA LYS A 189 18.63 -4.71 9.35
C LYS A 189 17.60 -3.90 8.56
N ALA A 190 18.05 -2.92 7.78
CA ALA A 190 17.18 -1.96 7.12
C ALA A 190 16.74 -2.36 5.70
N SER A 191 17.55 -3.15 4.98
CA SER A 191 17.27 -3.52 3.59
C SER A 191 16.37 -4.76 3.50
N LYS A 192 15.31 -4.68 2.70
CA LYS A 192 14.43 -5.81 2.39
C LYS A 192 15.17 -6.91 1.60
N SER A 193 16.03 -6.51 0.67
CA SER A 193 16.96 -7.40 -0.02
C SER A 193 18.30 -6.73 -0.27
N ILE A 194 19.34 -7.56 -0.38
CA ILE A 194 20.72 -7.14 -0.68
C ILE A 194 21.19 -7.92 -1.89
N HIS A 195 21.67 -7.20 -2.90
CA HIS A 195 22.18 -7.73 -4.16
C HIS A 195 23.59 -7.19 -4.41
N PHE A 196 24.33 -7.90 -5.26
CA PHE A 196 25.67 -7.54 -5.67
C PHE A 196 25.74 -7.51 -7.20
N GLU A 197 26.22 -6.43 -7.77
CA GLU A 197 26.37 -6.28 -9.22
C GLU A 197 27.44 -7.25 -9.76
N LYS A 198 28.52 -7.47 -8.98
CA LYS A 198 29.66 -8.28 -9.41
C LYS A 198 29.58 -9.74 -8.95
N LYS A 199 28.47 -10.16 -8.34
CA LYS A 199 28.31 -11.52 -7.78
C LYS A 199 26.88 -12.04 -7.95
N ILE A 200 26.76 -13.25 -8.51
CA ILE A 200 25.53 -14.04 -8.56
C ILE A 200 25.69 -15.21 -7.60
N TYR A 201 24.92 -15.22 -6.50
CA TYR A 201 25.08 -16.20 -5.42
C TYR A 201 26.52 -16.29 -4.93
N VAL A 202 27.28 -17.30 -5.37
CA VAL A 202 28.69 -17.52 -5.01
C VAL A 202 29.64 -17.17 -6.17
N PHE A 203 29.14 -17.09 -7.41
CA PHE A 203 29.93 -16.87 -8.61
C PHE A 203 30.17 -15.39 -8.90
N LYS A 204 31.39 -15.05 -9.34
CA LYS A 204 31.72 -13.70 -9.83
C LYS A 204 31.11 -13.50 -11.22
N VAL A 205 30.53 -12.32 -11.46
CA VAL A 205 30.03 -11.96 -12.79
C VAL A 205 31.22 -11.49 -13.65
N PRO A 206 31.49 -12.13 -14.81
CA PRO A 206 32.64 -11.82 -15.66
C PRO A 206 32.67 -10.32 -16.04
N LYS A 207 33.88 -9.74 -16.16
CA LYS A 207 34.05 -8.35 -16.66
C LYS A 207 33.77 -8.28 -18.17
N TRP A 208 34.10 -9.36 -18.87
CA TRP A 208 33.80 -9.57 -20.27
C TRP A 208 33.14 -10.94 -20.44
N PRO A 209 32.10 -11.08 -21.26
CA PRO A 209 31.43 -10.02 -22.04
C PRO A 209 30.64 -9.00 -21.19
N VAL A 210 30.68 -7.71 -21.57
CA VAL A 210 30.03 -6.60 -20.81
C VAL A 210 28.52 -6.81 -20.66
N PHE A 211 27.87 -7.43 -21.66
CA PHE A 211 26.43 -7.68 -21.64
C PHE A 211 25.99 -8.59 -20.48
N LEU A 212 26.87 -9.45 -19.94
CA LEU A 212 26.53 -10.34 -18.83
C LEU A 212 26.26 -9.56 -17.54
N ARG A 213 27.10 -8.55 -17.24
CA ARG A 213 26.88 -7.67 -16.08
C ARG A 213 25.61 -6.85 -16.23
N LYS A 214 25.40 -6.28 -17.43
CA LYS A 214 24.16 -5.54 -17.75
C LYS A 214 22.92 -6.43 -17.57
N LYS A 215 22.94 -7.66 -18.10
CA LYS A 215 21.84 -8.62 -17.98
C LYS A 215 21.58 -9.02 -16.53
N HIS A 216 22.62 -9.20 -15.73
CA HIS A 216 22.48 -9.50 -14.30
C HIS A 216 21.85 -8.33 -13.53
N LEU A 217 22.34 -7.11 -13.73
CA LEU A 217 21.75 -5.92 -13.12
C LEU A 217 20.29 -5.73 -13.55
N ASN A 218 19.98 -5.95 -14.84
CA ASN A 218 18.60 -5.94 -15.35
C ASN A 218 17.72 -6.98 -14.63
N ASN A 219 18.22 -8.21 -14.46
CA ASN A 219 17.49 -9.24 -13.73
C ASN A 219 17.25 -8.86 -12.26
N ILE A 220 18.19 -8.18 -11.60
CA ILE A 220 17.99 -7.64 -10.26
C ILE A 220 16.88 -6.58 -10.28
N MET A 221 16.93 -5.63 -11.22
CA MET A 221 15.94 -4.57 -11.34
C MET A 221 14.54 -5.10 -11.68
N GLN A 222 14.43 -6.12 -12.53
CA GLN A 222 13.16 -6.79 -12.82
C GLN A 222 12.63 -7.61 -11.64
N LYS A 223 13.49 -8.07 -10.74
CA LYS A 223 13.07 -8.73 -9.49
C LYS A 223 12.58 -7.73 -8.45
N ILE A 224 13.20 -6.55 -8.37
CA ILE A 224 12.85 -5.51 -7.39
C ILE A 224 11.66 -4.68 -7.87
N VAL A 225 11.62 -4.35 -9.17
CA VAL A 225 10.67 -3.42 -9.81
C VAL A 225 10.56 -2.10 -9.02
N PRO A 226 11.66 -1.34 -8.88
CA PRO A 226 11.68 -0.15 -8.04
C PRO A 226 10.79 0.96 -8.58
N ASP A 227 10.17 1.74 -7.68
CA ASP A 227 9.54 3.01 -8.02
C ASP A 227 10.60 4.13 -8.13
N ILE A 228 11.66 4.03 -7.33
CA ILE A 228 12.78 4.98 -7.27
C ILE A 228 14.11 4.24 -7.25
N VAL A 229 15.08 4.73 -8.02
CA VAL A 229 16.49 4.32 -7.96
C VAL A 229 17.33 5.50 -7.47
N ILE A 230 18.12 5.29 -6.41
CA ILE A 230 19.09 6.28 -5.92
C ILE A 230 20.49 5.76 -6.22
N VAL A 231 21.25 6.53 -6.99
CA VAL A 231 22.62 6.23 -7.40
C VAL A 231 23.57 7.07 -6.54
N TRP A 232 24.42 6.41 -5.75
CA TRP A 232 25.35 7.05 -4.82
C TRP A 232 26.77 7.06 -5.42
N ASN A 233 27.33 8.25 -5.64
CA ASN A 233 28.66 8.47 -6.23
C ASN A 233 28.89 7.72 -7.56
N ASN A 234 28.00 7.96 -8.52
CA ASN A 234 27.98 7.44 -9.90
C ASN A 234 28.91 6.22 -10.13
N PRO A 235 28.53 5.02 -9.63
CA PRO A 235 29.32 3.83 -9.82
C PRO A 235 29.36 3.49 -11.32
N GLU A 236 30.56 3.23 -11.84
CA GLU A 236 30.77 2.93 -13.26
C GLU A 236 29.77 1.89 -13.80
N GLY A 237 29.06 2.23 -14.88
CA GLY A 237 28.32 1.25 -15.69
C GLY A 237 26.81 1.16 -15.46
N PHE A 238 26.19 2.10 -14.72
CA PHE A 238 24.73 2.16 -14.64
C PHE A 238 24.12 2.65 -15.97
N ASP A 239 23.31 1.81 -16.59
CA ASP A 239 22.66 2.09 -17.87
C ASP A 239 21.18 2.39 -17.63
N LEU A 240 20.76 3.64 -17.88
CA LEU A 240 19.39 4.11 -17.71
C LEU A 240 18.38 3.34 -18.57
N SER A 241 18.83 2.71 -19.67
CA SER A 241 17.97 1.89 -20.54
C SER A 241 17.42 0.64 -19.83
N LEU A 242 17.97 0.26 -18.68
CA LEU A 242 17.54 -0.90 -17.90
C LEU A 242 16.30 -0.64 -17.03
N LEU A 243 15.83 0.61 -16.97
CA LEU A 243 14.72 0.99 -16.10
C LEU A 243 13.40 1.10 -16.86
N SER A 244 12.31 0.74 -16.19
CA SER A 244 10.97 1.03 -16.69
C SER A 244 10.79 2.55 -16.81
N LEU A 245 10.09 3.01 -17.85
CA LEU A 245 9.71 4.42 -18.07
C LEU A 245 9.05 5.10 -16.85
N LYS A 246 8.52 4.32 -15.91
CA LYS A 246 7.87 4.83 -14.68
C LYS A 246 8.82 5.02 -13.50
N THR A 247 10.05 4.51 -13.59
CA THR A 247 11.04 4.55 -12.51
C THR A 247 11.69 5.93 -12.44
N LYS A 248 11.72 6.55 -11.27
CA LYS A 248 12.45 7.82 -11.06
C LYS A 248 13.89 7.52 -10.65
N VAL A 249 14.86 8.23 -11.22
CA VAL A 249 16.29 8.08 -10.89
C VAL A 249 16.80 9.36 -10.23
N PHE A 250 17.47 9.21 -9.10
CA PHE A 250 18.16 10.29 -8.39
C PHE A 250 19.65 9.98 -8.33
N TYR A 251 20.47 10.95 -8.75
CA TYR A 251 21.92 10.89 -8.58
C TYR A 251 22.29 11.70 -7.35
N TYR A 252 22.99 11.06 -6.42
CA TYR A 252 23.61 11.70 -5.28
C TYR A 252 25.13 11.67 -5.52
N GLU A 253 25.69 12.84 -5.80
CA GLU A 253 27.13 13.02 -5.93
C GLU A 253 27.62 13.84 -4.74
N HIS A 254 28.61 13.29 -4.04
CA HIS A 254 29.36 14.03 -3.04
C HIS A 254 30.73 14.34 -3.64
N GLY A 255 31.02 15.63 -3.83
CA GLY A 255 32.36 16.13 -4.15
C GLY A 255 33.33 15.96 -3.00
#